data_AF-A0A866W174-F1
#
_entry.id   AF-A0A866W174-F1
#
_cell.length_a   1.000
_cell.length_b   1.000
_cell.length_c   1.000
_cell.angle_alpha   90.00
_cell.angle_beta   90.00
_cell.angle_gamma   90.00
#
_symmetry.space_group_name_H-M   'P 1'
#
loop_
_entity.id
_entity.type
_entity.pdbx_description
1 polymer ?
#
loop_
_entity_poly.entity_id
_entity_poly.type
_entity_poly.pdbx_seq_one_letter_code
_entity_poly.pdbx_strand_id
1 'polypeptide(L)'
;KDLILEIVYSNMFNMSVFMLFVVSTGLTVMYSFRLVYYALTGMMNVFSYHPMNDSSWVMLKSMSGLLIMAVIGGSMLMWLMFPTPYMICLPFFLKMLTLKICILGGILGYLVSNVSLYFLNKALVYFKMSWFLGSMWFMPTLSTLGMILYPLKLGYYLIKNLDQ
;
A
#
# COMPACT_ATOMS: atom_id res chain seq x y z
N LYS A 1 -5.64 8.87 10.11
CA LYS A 1 -4.91 9.27 8.88
C LYS A 1 -5.26 10.69 8.47
N ASP A 2 -6.55 11.05 8.45
CA ASP A 2 -6.99 12.40 8.08
C ASP A 2 -6.35 13.50 8.93
N LEU A 3 -6.30 13.34 10.26
CA LEU A 3 -5.62 14.30 11.15
C LEU A 3 -4.13 14.50 10.81
N ILE A 4 -3.44 13.45 10.34
CA ILE A 4 -2.02 13.55 9.94
C ILE A 4 -1.91 14.41 8.67
N LEU A 5 -2.80 14.21 7.69
CA LEU A 5 -2.81 14.98 6.45
C LEU A 5 -3.20 16.44 6.71
N GLU A 6 -4.14 16.70 7.61
CA GLU A 6 -4.51 18.06 8.01
C GLU A 6 -3.32 18.81 8.64
N ILE A 7 -2.54 18.15 9.51
CA ILE A 7 -1.31 18.74 10.08
C ILE A 7 -0.28 19.02 8.97
N VAL A 8 -0.16 18.11 8.00
CA VAL A 8 0.75 18.31 6.85
C VAL A 8 0.30 19.51 6.00
N TYR A 9 -1.00 19.73 5.84
CA TYR A 9 -1.53 20.86 5.07
C TYR A 9 -1.41 22.20 5.80
N SER A 10 -1.45 22.20 7.13
CA SER A 10 -1.25 23.42 7.92
C SER A 10 0.21 23.84 8.01
N ASN A 11 1.14 22.89 7.85
CA ASN A 11 2.57 23.14 7.97
C ASN A 11 3.15 23.67 6.66
N MET A 12 4.20 24.50 6.78
CA MET A 12 4.93 25.08 5.66
C MET A 12 5.91 24.07 5.04
N PHE A 13 5.38 23.00 4.45
CA PHE A 13 6.18 22.05 3.68
C PHE A 13 6.47 22.55 2.28
N ASN A 14 7.59 22.10 1.70
CA ASN A 14 7.87 22.31 0.28
C ASN A 14 6.74 21.73 -0.58
N MET A 15 6.41 22.43 -1.67
CA MET A 15 5.36 22.02 -2.60
C MET A 15 5.58 20.60 -3.15
N SER A 16 6.84 20.17 -3.34
CA SER A 16 7.17 18.80 -3.76
C SER A 16 6.71 17.76 -2.74
N VAL A 17 6.93 18.00 -1.45
CA VAL A 17 6.53 17.11 -0.36
C VAL A 17 5.01 17.05 -0.25
N PHE A 18 4.34 18.20 -0.36
CA PHE A 18 2.88 18.27 -0.40
C PHE A 18 2.30 17.39 -1.53
N MET A 19 2.84 17.51 -2.74
CA MET A 19 2.40 16.72 -3.88
C MET A 19 2.61 15.21 -3.67
N LEU A 20 3.75 14.80 -3.10
CA LEU A 20 4.02 13.39 -2.81
C LEU A 20 3.02 12.79 -1.82
N PHE A 21 2.64 13.52 -0.76
CA PHE A 21 1.61 13.06 0.18
C PHE A 21 0.23 12.95 -0.47
N VAL A 22 -0.17 13.95 -1.27
CA VAL A 22 -1.46 13.91 -1.99
C VAL A 22 -1.52 12.76 -2.99
N VAL A 23 -0.46 12.55 -3.79
CA VAL A 23 -0.44 11.45 -4.77
C VAL A 23 -0.38 10.08 -4.10
N SER A 24 0.44 9.93 -3.05
CA SER A 24 0.54 8.66 -2.33
C SER A 24 -0.79 8.24 -1.70
N THR A 25 -1.54 9.18 -1.10
CA THR A 25 -2.87 8.86 -0.58
C THR A 25 -3.83 8.40 -1.69
N GLY A 26 -3.88 9.08 -2.83
CA GLY A 26 -4.66 8.64 -3.99
C GLY A 26 -4.28 7.24 -4.49
N LEU A 27 -2.97 6.95 -4.60
CA LEU A 27 -2.47 5.65 -5.04
C LEU A 27 -2.81 4.51 -4.06
N THR A 28 -2.80 4.76 -2.75
CA THR A 28 -3.20 3.73 -1.76
C THR A 28 -4.67 3.32 -1.93
N VAL A 29 -5.54 4.29 -2.26
CA VAL A 29 -6.95 3.99 -2.53
C VAL A 29 -7.10 3.21 -3.84
N MET A 30 -6.40 3.59 -4.90
CA MET A 30 -6.39 2.84 -6.16
C MET A 30 -5.95 1.38 -5.95
N TYR A 31 -4.91 1.15 -5.15
CA TYR A 31 -4.44 -0.21 -4.84
C TYR A 31 -5.50 -1.04 -4.08
N SER A 32 -6.17 -0.43 -3.11
CA SER A 32 -7.23 -1.07 -2.32
C SER A 32 -8.38 -1.53 -3.22
N PHE A 33 -8.88 -0.65 -4.09
CA PHE A 33 -9.97 -0.96 -5.02
C PHE A 33 -9.55 -1.96 -6.10
N ARG A 34 -8.30 -1.90 -6.58
CA ARG A 34 -7.75 -2.92 -7.49
C ARG A 34 -7.78 -4.32 -6.86
N LEU A 35 -7.42 -4.44 -5.57
CA LEU A 35 -7.44 -5.71 -4.87
C LEU A 35 -8.88 -6.23 -4.73
N VAL A 36 -9.81 -5.37 -4.32
CA VAL A 36 -11.25 -5.71 -4.25
C VAL A 36 -11.76 -6.19 -5.61
N TYR A 37 -11.34 -5.53 -6.70
CA TYR A 37 -11.78 -5.93 -8.04
C TYR A 37 -11.34 -7.35 -8.40
N TYR A 38 -10.05 -7.66 -8.24
CA TYR A 38 -9.51 -8.96 -8.64
C TYR A 38 -9.88 -10.10 -7.68
N ALA A 39 -10.08 -9.83 -6.39
CA ALA A 39 -10.36 -10.86 -5.40
C ALA A 39 -11.86 -11.16 -5.25
N LEU A 40 -12.74 -10.15 -5.36
CA LEU A 40 -14.14 -10.28 -4.96
C LEU A 40 -15.13 -10.05 -6.11
N THR A 41 -14.92 -9.03 -6.96
CA THR A 41 -15.93 -8.66 -7.96
C THR A 41 -15.69 -9.28 -9.34
N GLY A 42 -14.44 -9.66 -9.64
CA GLY A 42 -14.07 -10.27 -10.91
C GLY A 42 -14.57 -11.70 -11.07
N MET A 43 -14.43 -12.23 -12.27
CA MET A 43 -14.68 -13.65 -12.54
C MET A 43 -13.67 -14.51 -11.76
N MET A 44 -14.12 -15.67 -11.26
CA MET A 44 -13.29 -16.60 -10.52
C MET A 44 -12.20 -17.19 -11.43
N ASN A 45 -10.98 -16.66 -11.32
CA ASN A 45 -9.81 -17.14 -12.06
C ASN A 45 -9.05 -18.23 -11.31
N VAL A 46 -9.78 -19.11 -10.61
CA VAL A 46 -9.21 -20.18 -9.79
C VAL A 46 -9.21 -21.48 -10.60
N PHE A 47 -8.27 -22.39 -10.32
CA PHE A 47 -8.27 -23.72 -10.90
C PHE A 47 -9.62 -24.44 -10.64
N SER A 48 -10.07 -25.22 -11.62
CA SER A 48 -11.36 -25.91 -11.60
C SER A 48 -11.56 -26.84 -10.38
N TYR A 49 -10.48 -27.34 -9.80
CA TYR A 49 -10.50 -28.20 -8.61
C TYR A 49 -9.99 -27.48 -7.36
N HIS A 50 -10.53 -26.29 -7.07
CA HIS A 50 -10.18 -25.59 -5.84
C HIS A 50 -11.09 -26.00 -4.67
N PRO A 51 -10.56 -26.62 -3.60
CA PRO A 51 -11.35 -26.91 -2.41
C PRO A 51 -11.57 -25.61 -1.62
N MET A 52 -12.69 -24.92 -1.86
CA MET A 52 -13.11 -23.79 -1.03
C MET A 52 -13.82 -24.33 0.21
N ASN A 53 -13.21 -24.17 1.39
CA ASN A 53 -13.85 -24.51 2.67
C ASN A 53 -13.57 -23.45 3.74
N ASP A 54 -14.55 -22.58 3.97
CA ASP A 54 -14.48 -21.50 4.96
C ASP A 54 -15.16 -21.83 6.31
N SER A 55 -15.64 -23.07 6.50
CA SER A 55 -16.47 -23.44 7.66
C SER A 55 -15.69 -23.68 8.97
N SER A 56 -14.39 -23.37 9.02
CA SER A 56 -13.58 -23.65 10.21
C SER A 56 -13.86 -22.62 11.33
N TRP A 57 -14.44 -23.11 12.43
CA TRP A 57 -14.82 -22.27 13.58
C TRP A 57 -13.65 -21.49 14.18
N VAL A 58 -12.43 -22.05 14.15
CA VAL A 58 -11.23 -21.38 14.68
C VAL A 58 -10.89 -20.14 13.86
N MET A 59 -10.99 -20.22 12.52
CA MET A 59 -10.72 -19.10 11.63
C MET A 59 -11.81 -18.02 11.73
N LEU A 60 -13.09 -18.42 11.76
CA LEU A 60 -14.20 -17.48 11.88
C LEU A 60 -14.14 -16.70 13.21
N LYS A 61 -13.78 -17.37 14.31
CA LYS A 61 -13.63 -16.73 15.63
C LYS A 61 -12.49 -15.72 15.64
N SER A 62 -11.35 -16.00 15.00
CA SER A 62 -10.22 -15.06 14.96
C SER A 62 -10.50 -13.86 14.04
N MET A 63 -11.07 -14.08 12.86
CA MET A 63 -11.42 -13.00 11.93
C MET A 63 -12.47 -12.05 12.51
N SER A 64 -13.50 -12.58 13.17
CA SER A 64 -14.54 -11.77 13.83
C SER A 64 -13.99 -10.91 14.97
N GLY A 65 -13.08 -11.46 15.79
CA GLY A 65 -12.41 -10.68 16.84
C GLY A 65 -11.57 -9.52 16.28
N LEU A 66 -10.82 -9.77 15.20
CA LEU A 66 -10.04 -8.74 14.51
C LEU A 66 -10.92 -7.63 13.92
N LEU A 67 -12.07 -7.99 13.32
CA LEU A 67 -13.02 -7.02 12.75
C LEU A 67 -13.56 -6.07 13.83
N ILE A 68 -13.98 -6.59 14.98
CA ILE A 68 -14.51 -5.77 16.09
C ILE A 68 -13.45 -4.80 16.59
N MET A 69 -12.22 -5.28 16.79
CA MET A 69 -11.12 -4.44 17.25
C MET A 69 -10.70 -3.39 16.21
N ALA A 70 -10.76 -3.70 14.91
CA ALA A 70 -10.42 -2.74 13.86
C ALA A 70 -11.41 -1.56 13.81
N VAL A 71 -12.70 -1.80 14.05
CA VAL A 71 -13.73 -0.74 14.05
C VAL A 71 -13.65 0.11 15.32
N ILE A 72 -13.59 -0.52 16.49
CA ILE A 72 -13.69 0.18 17.78
C ILE A 72 -12.32 0.71 18.23
N GLY A 73 -11.25 -0.07 18.04
CA GLY A 73 -9.93 0.20 18.57
C GLY A 73 -9.33 1.53 18.10
N GLY A 74 -9.58 1.93 16.85
CA GLY A 74 -9.11 3.22 16.34
C GLY A 74 -9.71 4.41 17.10
N SER A 75 -11.01 4.37 17.41
CA SER A 75 -11.69 5.43 18.17
C SER A 75 -11.26 5.45 19.63
N MET A 76 -11.17 4.29 20.28
CA MET A 76 -10.71 4.16 21.66
C MET A 76 -9.28 4.68 21.85
N LEU A 77 -8.38 4.33 20.92
CA LEU A 77 -6.99 4.79 20.96
C LEU A 77 -6.88 6.30 20.77
N MET A 78 -7.70 6.91 19.92
CA MET A 78 -7.67 8.35 19.72
C MET A 78 -8.03 9.10 21.00
N TRP A 79 -9.08 8.67 21.70
CA TRP A 79 -9.50 9.28 22.97
C TRP A 79 -8.49 9.07 24.11
N LEU A 80 -7.82 7.92 24.16
CA LEU A 80 -6.80 7.63 25.18
C LEU A 80 -5.50 8.41 24.95
N MET A 81 -5.03 8.46 23.69
CA MET A 81 -3.72 9.04 23.36
C MET A 81 -3.74 10.57 23.21
N PHE A 82 -4.88 11.15 22.78
CA PHE A 82 -5.01 12.60 22.58
C PHE A 82 -6.07 13.19 23.52
N PRO A 83 -5.73 13.47 24.79
CA PRO A 83 -6.67 14.08 25.73
C PRO A 83 -7.06 15.51 25.35
N THR A 84 -6.22 16.22 24.59
CA THR A 84 -6.50 17.56 24.06
C THR A 84 -6.42 17.56 22.52
N PRO A 85 -7.54 17.64 21.80
CA PRO A 85 -7.51 17.71 20.35
C PRO A 85 -6.97 19.08 19.89
N TYR A 86 -5.90 19.08 19.10
CA TYR A 86 -5.43 20.30 18.43
C TYR A 86 -6.40 20.71 17.32
N MET A 87 -6.91 21.95 17.38
CA MET A 87 -7.77 22.49 16.34
C MET A 87 -6.93 22.99 15.16
N ILE A 88 -7.12 22.39 13.99
CA ILE A 88 -6.43 22.77 12.75
C ILE A 88 -7.38 23.63 11.91
N CYS A 89 -7.04 24.91 11.77
CA CYS A 89 -7.84 25.87 10.99
C CYS A 89 -7.32 25.93 9.54
N LEU A 90 -8.03 25.26 8.63
CA LEU A 90 -7.73 25.25 7.19
C LEU A 90 -8.87 25.86 6.38
N PRO A 91 -8.59 26.49 5.22
CA PRO A 91 -9.65 26.89 4.30
C PRO A 91 -10.42 25.66 3.80
N PHE A 92 -11.71 25.84 3.51
CA PHE A 92 -12.63 24.75 3.18
C PHE A 92 -12.11 23.83 2.04
N PHE A 93 -11.44 24.39 1.04
CA PHE A 93 -10.87 23.62 -0.07
C PHE A 93 -9.82 22.61 0.37
N LEU A 94 -8.91 22.98 1.27
CA LEU A 94 -7.86 22.09 1.78
C LEU A 94 -8.44 21.04 2.73
N LYS A 95 -9.43 21.41 3.54
CA LYS A 95 -10.09 20.47 4.45
C LYS A 95 -10.80 19.33 3.71
N MET A 96 -11.45 19.64 2.59
CA MET A 96 -12.16 18.63 1.78
C MET A 96 -11.26 17.91 0.75
N LEU A 97 -9.98 18.26 0.69
CA LEU A 97 -9.06 17.75 -0.33
C LEU A 97 -8.88 16.23 -0.24
N THR A 98 -8.62 15.71 0.97
CA THR A 98 -8.38 14.28 1.23
C THR A 98 -9.55 13.42 0.74
N LEU A 99 -10.77 13.83 1.08
CA LEU A 99 -11.99 13.12 0.70
C LEU A 99 -12.19 13.12 -0.82
N LYS A 100 -11.94 14.24 -1.50
CA LYS A 100 -11.99 14.32 -2.97
C LYS A 100 -10.97 13.38 -3.62
N ILE A 101 -9.74 13.35 -3.10
CA ILE A 101 -8.68 12.46 -3.61
C ILE A 101 -9.06 10.99 -3.41
N CYS A 102 -9.66 10.63 -2.27
CA CYS A 102 -10.12 9.27 -2.02
C CYS A 102 -11.21 8.84 -3.02
N ILE A 103 -12.20 9.69 -3.29
CA ILE A 103 -13.26 9.39 -4.25
C ILE A 103 -12.68 9.25 -5.67
N LEU A 104 -11.85 10.19 -6.10
CA LEU A 104 -11.20 10.13 -7.42
C LEU A 104 -10.30 8.89 -7.54
N GLY A 105 -9.51 8.57 -6.52
CA GLY A 105 -8.66 7.39 -6.47
C GLY A 105 -9.46 6.09 -6.56
N GLY A 106 -10.61 6.00 -5.88
CA GLY A 106 -11.48 4.83 -5.95
C GLY A 106 -12.07 4.61 -7.34
N ILE A 107 -12.61 5.68 -7.95
CA ILE A 107 -13.19 5.62 -9.31
C ILE A 107 -12.11 5.24 -10.33
N LEU A 108 -10.95 5.92 -10.29
CA LEU A 108 -9.84 5.63 -11.20
C LEU A 108 -9.30 4.21 -10.99
N GLY A 109 -9.15 3.77 -9.74
CA GLY A 109 -8.69 2.43 -9.42
C GLY A 109 -9.60 1.35 -10.02
N TYR A 110 -10.91 1.51 -9.88
CA TYR A 110 -11.90 0.59 -10.43
C TYR A 110 -11.94 0.60 -11.96
N LEU A 111 -11.87 1.78 -12.59
CA LEU A 111 -11.84 1.90 -14.06
C LEU A 111 -10.57 1.27 -14.66
N VAL A 112 -9.42 1.44 -14.00
CA VAL A 112 -8.15 0.84 -14.46
C VAL A 112 -8.17 -0.68 -14.31
N SER A 113 -8.82 -1.22 -13.28
CA SER A 113 -8.91 -2.67 -13.08
C SER A 113 -9.93 -3.34 -14.01
N ASN A 114 -10.88 -2.61 -14.57
CA ASN A 114 -11.92 -3.16 -15.45
C ASN A 114 -11.38 -3.50 -16.84
N VAL A 115 -10.66 -4.63 -16.95
CA VAL A 115 -10.10 -5.14 -18.20
C VAL A 115 -10.90 -6.37 -18.64
N SER A 116 -11.63 -6.24 -19.74
CA SER A 116 -12.26 -7.33 -20.48
C SER A 116 -11.29 -8.07 -21.42
N LEU A 117 -11.69 -9.28 -21.84
CA LEU A 117 -10.91 -10.23 -22.65
C LEU A 117 -10.46 -9.70 -24.04
N TYR A 118 -11.06 -8.62 -24.54
CA TYR A 118 -10.74 -8.05 -25.86
C TYR A 118 -9.90 -6.77 -25.81
N PHE A 119 -9.47 -6.32 -24.62
CA PHE A 119 -8.58 -5.16 -24.55
C PHE A 119 -7.13 -5.53 -24.82
N LEU A 120 -6.43 -4.68 -25.59
CA LEU A 120 -4.98 -4.71 -25.69
C LEU A 120 -4.37 -4.58 -24.30
N ASN A 121 -3.53 -5.56 -23.92
CA ASN A 121 -2.87 -5.55 -22.63
C ASN A 121 -1.83 -4.43 -22.58
N LYS A 122 -2.21 -3.29 -22.01
CA LYS A 122 -1.35 -2.09 -21.91
C LYS A 122 -0.02 -2.37 -21.21
N ALA A 123 0.02 -3.33 -20.28
CA ALA A 123 1.27 -3.73 -19.62
C ALA A 123 2.24 -4.43 -20.57
N LEU A 124 1.75 -5.27 -21.50
CA LEU A 124 2.60 -5.90 -22.50
C LEU A 124 3.12 -4.87 -23.53
N VAL A 125 2.31 -3.87 -23.89
CA VAL A 125 2.73 -2.78 -24.78
C VAL A 125 3.87 -1.96 -24.15
N TYR A 126 3.79 -1.66 -22.85
CA TYR A 126 4.80 -0.90 -22.11
C TYR A 126 5.67 -1.78 -21.21
N PHE A 127 6.11 -2.94 -21.72
CA PHE A 127 6.78 -3.98 -20.93
C PHE A 127 7.98 -3.49 -20.12
N LYS A 128 8.84 -2.65 -20.72
CA LYS A 128 10.03 -2.11 -20.04
C LYS A 128 9.66 -1.29 -18.79
N MET A 129 8.64 -0.44 -18.90
CA MET A 129 8.20 0.40 -17.79
C MET A 129 7.45 -0.41 -16.73
N SER A 130 6.60 -1.36 -17.14
CA SER A 130 5.91 -2.23 -16.18
C SER A 130 6.87 -3.15 -15.43
N TRP A 131 7.90 -3.67 -16.10
CA TRP A 131 8.93 -4.49 -15.47
C TRP A 131 9.72 -3.70 -14.44
N PHE A 132 10.16 -2.48 -14.78
CA PHE A 132 10.93 -1.62 -13.88
C PHE A 132 10.14 -1.21 -12.62
N LEU A 133 8.87 -0.86 -12.77
CA LEU A 133 8.00 -0.53 -11.63
C LEU A 133 7.66 -1.78 -10.81
N GLY A 134 7.44 -2.92 -11.47
CA GLY A 134 7.14 -4.20 -10.82
C GLY A 134 8.30 -4.77 -10.01
N SER A 135 9.55 -4.57 -10.46
CA SER A 135 10.76 -5.00 -9.73
C SER A 135 11.14 -4.08 -8.57
N MET A 136 10.25 -3.15 -8.15
CA MET A 136 10.52 -2.13 -7.13
C MET A 136 11.82 -1.36 -7.43
N TRP A 137 11.96 -0.88 -8.67
CA TRP A 137 13.16 -0.16 -9.15
C TRP A 137 14.46 -0.96 -8.96
N PHE A 138 14.39 -2.30 -8.98
CA PHE A 138 15.52 -3.20 -8.71
C PHE A 138 16.19 -2.97 -7.33
N MET A 139 15.53 -2.27 -6.42
CA MET A 139 16.04 -2.02 -5.07
C MET A 139 16.35 -3.31 -4.30
N PRO A 140 15.50 -4.36 -4.34
CA PRO A 140 15.80 -5.61 -3.63
C PRO A 140 17.06 -6.31 -4.16
N THR A 141 17.25 -6.32 -5.47
CA THR A 141 18.45 -6.95 -6.08
C THR A 141 19.72 -6.15 -5.81
N LEU A 142 19.63 -4.81 -5.82
CA LEU A 142 20.76 -3.93 -5.50
C LEU A 142 21.16 -4.05 -4.03
N SER A 143 20.18 -4.03 -3.11
CA SER A 143 20.46 -4.11 -1.67
C SER A 143 20.99 -5.48 -1.26
N THR A 144 20.44 -6.57 -1.80
CA THR A 144 20.89 -7.93 -1.45
C THR A 144 22.25 -8.25 -2.04
N LEU A 145 22.43 -8.18 -3.36
CA LEU A 145 23.69 -8.58 -4.00
C LEU A 145 24.85 -7.63 -3.65
N GLY A 146 24.59 -6.32 -3.57
CA GLY A 146 25.59 -5.33 -3.21
C GLY A 146 26.06 -5.45 -1.76
N MET A 147 25.14 -5.61 -0.79
CA MET A 147 25.53 -5.72 0.61
C MET A 147 26.15 -7.07 0.98
N ILE A 148 25.80 -8.17 0.29
CA ILE A 148 26.31 -9.51 0.61
C ILE A 148 27.79 -9.69 0.19
N LEU A 149 28.24 -9.01 -0.88
CA LEU A 149 29.62 -9.14 -1.39
C LEU A 149 30.69 -8.70 -0.39
N TYR A 150 30.45 -7.61 0.34
CA TYR A 150 31.41 -7.06 1.32
C TYR A 150 31.72 -8.01 2.50
N PRO A 151 30.73 -8.53 3.25
CA PRO A 151 30.99 -9.48 4.34
C PRO A 151 31.56 -10.81 3.83
N LEU A 152 31.16 -11.30 2.66
CA LEU A 152 31.71 -12.53 2.09
C LEU A 152 33.20 -12.40 1.74
N LYS A 153 33.60 -11.28 1.11
CA LYS A 153 35.01 -11.04 0.76
C LYS A 153 35.87 -10.85 2.01
N LEU A 154 35.32 -10.19 3.03
CA LEU A 154 35.99 -10.01 4.31
C LEU A 154 36.16 -11.35 5.05
N GLY A 155 35.11 -12.19 5.07
CA GLY A 155 35.18 -13.55 5.60
C GLY A 155 36.25 -14.40 4.91
N TYR A 156 36.32 -14.37 3.58
CA TYR A 156 37.36 -15.08 2.83
C TYR A 156 38.79 -14.61 3.16
N TYR A 157 38.98 -13.29 3.31
CA TYR A 157 40.29 -12.73 3.69
C TYR A 157 40.69 -13.12 5.12
N LEU A 158 39.73 -13.14 6.07
CA LEU A 158 39.99 -13.58 7.44
C LEU A 158 40.38 -15.06 7.48
N ILE A 159 39.65 -15.94 6.79
CA ILE A 159 39.97 -17.38 6.73
C ILE A 159 41.38 -17.56 6.16
N LYS A 160 41.73 -16.87 5.08
CA LYS A 160 43.04 -17.02 4.44
C LYS A 160 44.21 -16.57 5.33
N ASN A 161 44.02 -15.58 6.19
CA ASN A 161 45.11 -15.03 7.02
C ASN A 161 45.16 -15.59 8.45
N LEU A 162 44.08 -16.24 8.90
CA LEU A 162 44.00 -16.81 10.25
C LEU A 162 44.20 -18.33 10.25
N ASP A 163 43.81 -19.03 9.17
CA ASP A 163 43.92 -20.49 9.07
C ASP A 163 45.13 -20.99 8.24
N GLN A 164 45.92 -20.10 7.62
CA GLN A 164 47.27 -20.37 7.10
C GLN A 164 48.33 -19.69 7.98
#